data_AF-A0A961CNU3-F1
#
_entry.id   AF-A0A961CNU3-F1
#
_cell.length_a   1.000
_cell.length_b   1.000
_cell.length_c   1.000
_cell.angle_alpha   90.00
_cell.angle_beta   90.00
_cell.angle_gamma   90.00
#
_symmetry.space_group_name_H-M   'P 1'
#
loop_
_entity.id
_entity.type
_entity.pdbx_description
1 polymer ?
#
loop_
_entity_poly.entity_id
_entity_poly.type
_entity_poly.pdbx_seq_one_letter_code
_entity_poly.pdbx_strand_id
1 'polypeptide(L)' 'MTRAIRRHQPRRVFRDRREAGRVLADLLTAYRGRPDVIVLGLARGGLPVAYEVARSLGAPLDAFIVRKL' A
#
# COMPACT_ATOMS: atom_id res chain seq x y z
N MET A 1 -17.42 22.32 -16.39
CA MET A 1 -16.69 21.23 -17.07
C MET A 1 -16.16 20.25 -16.02
N THR A 2 -17.05 19.45 -15.44
CA THR A 2 -16.74 18.57 -14.31
C THR A 2 -16.21 17.24 -14.84
N ARG A 3 -14.90 17.01 -14.69
CA ARG A 3 -14.20 15.81 -15.14
C ARG A 3 -14.78 14.59 -14.42
N ALA A 4 -15.57 13.81 -15.15
CA ALA A 4 -16.15 12.56 -14.67
C ALA A 4 -15.02 11.63 -14.20
N ILE A 5 -15.06 11.29 -12.90
CA ILE A 5 -14.26 10.21 -12.32
C ILE A 5 -14.69 8.95 -13.06
N ARG A 6 -13.91 8.51 -14.05
CA ARG A 6 -14.10 7.18 -14.65
C ARG A 6 -14.00 6.19 -13.50
N ARG A 7 -15.14 5.65 -13.07
CA ARG A 7 -15.20 4.50 -12.16
C ARG A 7 -14.57 3.34 -12.91
N HIS A 8 -13.25 3.22 -12.85
CA HIS A 8 -12.57 2.01 -13.24
C HIS A 8 -12.98 0.97 -12.21
N GLN A 9 -14.12 0.30 -12.45
CA GLN A 9 -14.48 -0.89 -11.70
C GLN A 9 -13.44 -1.95 -12.08
N PRO A 10 -12.49 -2.29 -11.22
CA PRO A 10 -11.56 -3.34 -11.55
C PRO A 10 -12.33 -4.64 -11.29
N ARG A 11 -12.75 -5.32 -12.34
CA ARG A 11 -12.81 -6.79 -12.30
C ARG A 11 -11.38 -7.33 -12.19
N ARG A 12 -10.74 -7.11 -11.04
CA ARG A 12 -9.49 -7.76 -10.59
C ARG A 12 -9.49 -7.70 -9.07
N VAL A 13 -10.17 -8.65 -8.45
CA VAL A 13 -9.92 -8.95 -7.03
C VAL A 13 -8.48 -9.46 -6.99
N PHE A 14 -7.59 -8.77 -6.27
CA PHE A 14 -6.24 -9.29 -6.01
C PHE A 14 -6.38 -10.69 -5.39
N ARG A 15 -5.56 -11.64 -5.83
CA ARG A 15 -5.53 -13.02 -5.32
C ARG A 15 -5.34 -13.04 -3.81
N ASP A 16 -4.47 -12.17 -3.31
CA ASP A 16 -4.19 -12.00 -1.90
C ASP A 16 -3.68 -10.59 -1.58
N ARG A 17 -3.45 -10.34 -0.29
CA ARG A 17 -2.92 -9.05 0.20
C ARG A 17 -1.49 -8.77 -0.28
N ARG A 18 -0.70 -9.80 -0.59
CA ARG A 18 0.67 -9.61 -1.09
C ARG A 18 0.65 -9.18 -2.56
N GLU A 19 -0.25 -9.72 -3.37
CA GLU A 19 -0.46 -9.22 -4.73
C GLU A 19 -0.92 -7.76 -4.70
N ALA A 20 -1.88 -7.43 -3.84
CA ALA A 20 -2.30 -6.04 -3.64
C ALA A 20 -1.13 -5.13 -3.24
N GLY A 21 -0.26 -5.60 -2.34
CA GLY A 21 0.93 -4.87 -1.90
C GLY A 21 1.97 -4.67 -2.99
N ARG A 22 2.21 -5.70 -3.83
CA ARG A 22 3.12 -5.60 -4.99
C ARG A 22 2.60 -4.59 -6.01
N VAL A 23 1.32 -4.66 -6.37
CA VAL A 23 0.71 -3.70 -7.30
C VAL A 23 0.75 -2.29 -6.73
N LEU A 24 0.47 -2.11 -5.43
CA LEU A 24 0.58 -0.81 -4.77
C LEU A 24 2.03 -0.27 -4.78
N ALA A 25 3.01 -1.14 -4.54
CA ALA A 25 4.41 -0.76 -4.52
C ALA A 25 4.89 -0.22 -5.88
N ASP A 26 4.43 -0.83 -6.99
CA ASP A 26 4.77 -0.39 -8.35
C ASP A 26 4.26 1.04 -8.65
N LEU A 27 3.13 1.42 -8.05
CA LEU A 27 2.58 2.77 -8.15
C LEU A 27 3.32 3.81 -7.27
N LEU A 28 4.10 3.35 -6.30
CA LEU A 28 4.80 4.19 -5.32
C LEU A 28 6.31 4.30 -5.58
N THR A 29 6.78 3.90 -6.76
CA THR A 29 8.21 3.88 -7.14
C THR A 29 8.94 5.21 -6.94
N ALA A 30 8.24 6.35 -7.04
CA ALA A 30 8.79 7.69 -6.80
C ALA A 30 9.36 7.89 -5.38
N TYR A 31 9.00 7.03 -4.41
CA TYR A 31 9.45 7.07 -3.02
C TYR A 31 10.61 6.12 -2.73
N ARG A 32 11.04 5.29 -3.70
CA ARG A 32 12.10 4.29 -3.49
C ARG A 32 13.42 4.95 -3.11
N GLY A 33 14.09 4.40 -2.09
CA GLY A 33 15.42 4.84 -1.64
C GLY A 33 15.44 6.20 -0.93
N ARG A 34 14.29 6.79 -0.67
CA ARG A 34 14.21 8.04 0.09
C ARG A 34 14.43 7.79 1.59
N PRO A 35 15.32 8.55 2.24
CA PRO A 35 15.63 8.34 3.66
C PRO A 35 14.51 8.80 4.60
N ASP A 36 13.60 9.64 4.13
CA ASP A 36 12.50 10.25 4.88
C ASP A 36 11.17 9.48 4.79
N VAL A 37 11.19 8.26 4.23
CA VAL A 37 10.00 7.43 4.05
C VAL A 37 9.94 6.32 5.09
N ILE A 38 8.79 6.21 5.78
CA ILE A 38 8.42 5.07 6.62
C ILE A 38 7.09 4.49 6.11
N VAL A 39 6.97 3.17 6.14
CA VAL A 39 5.72 2.48 5.82
C VAL A 39 5.08 2.00 7.11
N LEU A 40 3.84 2.42 7.37
CA LEU A 40 3.06 2.02 8.54
C LEU A 40 1.92 1.08 8.12
N GLY A 41 1.96 -0.17 8.59
CA GLY A 41 0.93 -1.15 8.32
C GLY A 41 -0.13 -1.21 9.42
N LEU A 42 -1.39 -0.97 9.06
CA LEU A 42 -2.51 -1.10 10.01
C LEU A 42 -2.68 -2.56 10.48
N ALA A 43 -2.91 -2.72 11.78
CA ALA A 43 -3.23 -4.00 12.39
C ALA A 43 -4.43 -4.69 11.70
N ARG A 44 -4.48 -6.03 11.79
CA ARG A 44 -5.59 -6.91 11.36
C ARG A 44 -5.76 -7.13 9.84
N GLY A 45 -5.04 -6.41 9.00
CA GLY A 45 -5.06 -6.69 7.55
C GLY A 45 -4.18 -5.83 6.66
N GLY A 46 -3.71 -4.66 7.12
CA GLY A 46 -2.84 -3.80 6.34
C GLY A 46 -1.39 -4.29 6.30
N LEU A 47 -0.96 -5.06 7.31
CA LEU A 47 0.45 -5.45 7.48
C LEU A 47 1.05 -6.23 6.29
N PRO A 48 0.39 -7.26 5.72
CA PRO A 48 0.93 -7.98 4.57
C PRO A 48 1.06 -7.11 3.30
N VAL A 49 0.19 -6.12 3.14
CA VAL A 49 0.26 -5.14 2.03
C VAL A 49 1.44 -4.20 2.26
N ALA A 50 1.51 -3.62 3.46
CA ALA A 50 2.56 -2.71 3.88
C ALA A 50 3.96 -3.34 3.79
N TYR A 51 4.08 -4.63 4.10
CA TYR A 51 5.34 -5.36 3.95
C TYR A 51 5.86 -5.35 2.50
N GLU A 52 5.03 -5.66 1.52
CA GLU A 52 5.48 -5.68 0.11
C GLU A 52 5.84 -4.27 -0.37
N VAL A 53 5.13 -3.24 0.11
CA VAL A 53 5.47 -1.84 -0.17
C VAL A 53 6.82 -1.47 0.44
N ALA A 54 7.01 -1.69 1.75
CA ALA A 54 8.26 -1.37 2.44
C ALA A 54 9.47 -2.07 1.81
N ARG A 55 9.33 -3.37 1.53
CA ARG A 55 10.36 -4.17 0.85
C ARG A 55 10.72 -3.61 -0.52
N SER A 56 9.73 -3.22 -1.31
CA SER A 56 9.98 -2.67 -2.66
C SER A 56 10.58 -1.26 -2.63
N LEU A 57 10.20 -0.44 -1.65
CA LEU A 57 10.72 0.92 -1.52
C LEU A 57 12.10 0.97 -0.84
N GLY A 58 12.50 -0.10 -0.15
CA GLY A 58 13.69 -0.11 0.71
C GLY A 58 13.49 0.76 1.96
N ALA A 59 12.26 0.88 2.43
CA ALA A 59 11.88 1.74 3.54
C ALA A 59 11.64 0.92 4.82
N PRO A 60 11.87 1.50 6.02
CA PRO A 60 11.48 0.89 7.28
C PRO A 60 9.97 0.59 7.32
N LEU A 61 9.62 -0.53 7.96
CA LEU A 61 8.24 -0.96 8.19
C LEU A 61 7.95 -0.97 9.69
N ASP A 62 6.81 -0.41 10.09
CA ASP A 62 6.29 -0.54 11.44
C ASP A 62 4.78 -0.83 11.46
N ALA A 63 4.27 -1.35 12.58
CA ALA A 63 2.87 -1.69 12.78
C ALA A 63 2.12 -0.56 13.48
N PHE A 64 1.02 -0.09 12.89
CA PHE A 64 0.14 0.90 13.51
C PHE A 64 -1.10 0.22 14.09
N ILE A 65 -1.15 0.16 15.42
CA ILE A 65 -2.24 -0.49 16.17
C ILE A 65 -3.32 0.54 16.50
N VAL A 66 -4.50 0.38 15.89
CA VAL A 66 -5.66 1.24 16.13
C VAL A 66 -6.70 0.52 17.00
N ARG A 67 -7.28 1.22 17.98
CA ARG A 67 -8.44 0.77 18.74
C ARG A 67 -9.68 1.47 18.21
N LYS A 68 -10.75 0.71 17.93
CA LYS A 68 -12.05 1.30 17.60
C LYS A 68 -12.67 1.84 18.88
N LEU A 69 -13.14 3.09 18.85
CA LEU A 69 -13.90 3.71 19.93
C LEU A 69 -15.33 3.14 19.99
#